data_AF-A0A841U8P5-F1
#
_entry.id   AF-A0A841U8P5-F1
#
_cell.length_a   1.000
_cell.length_b   1.000
_cell.length_c   1.000
_cell.angle_alpha   90.00
_cell.angle_beta   90.00
_cell.angle_gamma   90.00
#
_symmetry.space_group_name_H-M   'P 1'
#
loop_
_entity.id
_entity.type
_entity.pdbx_description
1 polymer ?
#
loop_
_entity_poly.entity_id
_entity_poly.type
_entity_poly.pdbx_seq_one_letter_code
_entity_poly.pdbx_strand_id
1 'polypeptide(L)'
;MNDYERRRRYENEKASARIAPIIIGGILLIVFLGILVNSCSSGGSQWEDSAVYWSDDNPSNYSSGSQTAQSSNTVPWDYRIVEGTVGDLIGGDMTLLPDNDLLPNDNNYATGDKVWALQYMGAVMKTDANDRTDVTLTSWKPIKSFKTKEAAEADLAKLKLSLKTEIDLVGVYKTTYKGQTREFAVLTLPSGQKIKQPIDEERYAKLKTQKKVGVVLEEVHDYSNYDMAYAKFRGWAA
;
A
#
# COMPACT_ATOMS: atom_id res chain seq x y z
N MET A 1 33.81 -68.55 -8.09
CA MET A 1 34.30 -67.16 -8.13
C MET A 1 35.73 -67.20 -7.63
N ASN A 2 36.67 -67.05 -8.55
CA ASN A 2 38.02 -67.60 -8.44
C ASN A 2 38.95 -66.46 -8.00
N ASP A 3 39.97 -66.72 -7.18
CA ASP A 3 40.77 -65.68 -6.50
C ASP A 3 41.41 -64.63 -7.41
N TYR A 4 41.52 -64.93 -8.70
CA TYR A 4 41.93 -64.00 -9.75
C TYR A 4 40.97 -62.81 -9.94
N GLU A 5 39.66 -63.05 -9.86
CA GLU A 5 38.65 -61.99 -9.98
C GLU A 5 38.59 -61.09 -8.75
N ARG A 6 38.96 -61.64 -7.58
CA ARG A 6 38.97 -60.91 -6.31
C ARG A 6 40.10 -59.87 -6.25
N ARG A 7 41.29 -60.20 -6.80
CA ARG A 7 42.42 -59.26 -6.87
C ARG A 7 42.18 -58.10 -7.83
N ARG A 8 41.50 -58.35 -8.96
CA ARG A 8 41.24 -57.31 -9.97
C ARG A 8 40.27 -56.22 -9.49
N ARG A 9 39.30 -56.56 -8.62
CA ARG A 9 38.42 -55.55 -8.01
C ARG A 9 39.16 -54.66 -7.02
N TYR A 10 40.11 -55.21 -6.26
CA TYR A 10 40.83 -54.48 -5.22
C TYR A 10 41.80 -53.41 -5.79
N GLU A 11 42.38 -53.66 -6.97
CA GLU A 11 43.22 -52.66 -7.64
C GLU A 11 42.40 -51.53 -8.28
N ASN A 12 41.22 -51.84 -8.82
CA ASN A 12 40.33 -50.82 -9.40
C ASN A 12 39.71 -49.89 -8.35
N GLU A 13 39.45 -50.37 -7.12
CA GLU A 13 38.94 -49.52 -6.02
C GLU A 13 40.02 -48.55 -5.49
N LYS A 14 41.30 -48.92 -5.49
CA LYS A 14 42.38 -48.02 -5.07
C LYS A 14 42.69 -46.93 -6.10
N ALA A 15 42.51 -47.21 -7.40
CA ALA A 15 42.73 -46.21 -8.45
C ALA A 15 41.61 -45.17 -8.52
N SER A 16 40.36 -45.56 -8.25
CA SER A 16 39.19 -44.66 -8.26
C SER A 16 39.05 -43.81 -6.99
N ALA A 17 39.60 -44.26 -5.86
CA ALA A 17 39.58 -43.49 -4.60
C ALA A 17 40.56 -42.29 -4.55
N ARG A 18 41.52 -42.18 -5.50
CA ARG A 18 42.51 -41.08 -5.53
C ARG A 18 42.22 -39.98 -6.55
N ILE A 19 41.29 -40.21 -7.48
CA ILE A 19 40.99 -39.28 -8.58
C ILE A 19 39.69 -38.49 -8.32
N ALA A 20 38.75 -39.06 -7.55
CA ALA A 20 37.47 -38.42 -7.24
C ALA A 20 37.55 -37.09 -6.44
N PRO A 21 38.44 -36.89 -5.44
CA PRO A 21 38.42 -35.63 -4.68
C PRO A 21 39.06 -34.45 -5.43
N ILE A 22 39.86 -34.68 -6.46
CA ILE A 22 40.59 -33.62 -7.20
C ILE A 22 39.67 -32.95 -8.25
N ILE A 23 38.79 -33.72 -8.88
CA ILE A 23 37.89 -33.20 -9.94
C ILE A 23 36.70 -32.45 -9.33
N ILE A 24 36.18 -32.89 -8.18
CA ILE A 24 35.05 -32.22 -7.50
C ILE A 24 35.50 -30.92 -6.82
N GLY A 25 36.72 -30.87 -6.26
CA GLY A 25 37.30 -29.64 -5.71
C GLY A 25 37.62 -28.57 -6.78
N GLY A 26 38.08 -28.99 -7.96
CA GLY A 26 38.41 -28.08 -9.06
C GLY A 26 37.18 -27.42 -9.70
N ILE A 27 36.06 -28.14 -9.83
CA ILE A 27 34.83 -27.60 -10.43
C ILE A 27 34.11 -26.64 -9.45
N LEU A 28 34.14 -26.91 -8.14
CA LEU A 28 33.57 -26.00 -7.13
C LEU A 28 34.36 -24.69 -7.00
N LEU A 29 35.69 -24.70 -7.22
CA LEU A 29 36.50 -23.49 -7.19
C LEU A 29 36.27 -22.60 -8.42
N ILE A 30 35.97 -23.19 -9.60
CA ILE A 30 35.68 -22.43 -10.83
C ILE A 30 34.27 -21.82 -10.80
N VAL A 31 33.29 -22.47 -10.16
CA VAL A 31 31.94 -21.89 -9.98
C VAL A 31 31.93 -20.76 -8.94
N PHE A 32 32.78 -20.82 -7.90
CA PHE A 32 32.88 -19.73 -6.91
C PHE A 32 33.67 -18.52 -7.38
N LEU A 33 34.63 -18.67 -8.31
CA LEU A 33 35.39 -17.55 -8.89
C LEU A 33 34.69 -16.87 -10.08
N GLY A 34 33.64 -17.48 -10.66
CA GLY A 34 32.86 -16.92 -11.77
C GLY A 34 31.79 -15.91 -11.38
N ILE A 35 31.51 -15.70 -10.09
CA ILE A 35 30.47 -14.77 -9.60
C ILE A 35 31.05 -13.38 -9.24
N LEU A 36 32.37 -13.21 -9.21
CA LEU A 36 33.00 -11.96 -8.75
C LEU A 36 33.46 -11.00 -9.85
N VAL A 37 33.16 -11.27 -11.12
CA VAL A 37 33.48 -10.38 -12.24
C VAL A 37 32.35 -10.38 -13.27
N ASN A 38 31.17 -9.98 -12.83
CA ASN A 38 30.22 -9.37 -13.75
C ASN A 38 29.44 -8.24 -13.06
N SER A 39 29.77 -7.03 -13.49
CA SER A 39 28.92 -5.85 -13.44
C SER A 39 28.65 -5.20 -12.07
N CYS A 40 29.57 -4.29 -11.73
CA CYS A 40 29.17 -2.96 -11.28
C CYS A 40 28.17 -2.36 -12.28
N SER A 41 26.88 -2.59 -12.06
CA SER A 41 25.84 -1.64 -12.40
C SER A 41 25.23 -1.19 -11.08
N SER A 42 25.40 0.07 -10.73
CA SER A 42 24.76 0.74 -9.60
C SER A 42 23.24 0.76 -9.83
N GLY A 43 22.58 -0.37 -9.57
CA GLY A 43 21.15 -0.48 -9.42
C GLY A 43 20.91 -0.80 -7.95
N GLY A 44 20.85 0.25 -7.13
CA GLY A 44 20.42 0.10 -5.75
C GLY A 44 19.06 -0.59 -5.77
N SER A 45 18.98 -1.74 -5.12
CA SER A 45 17.71 -2.36 -4.76
C SER A 45 17.04 -1.46 -3.72
N GLN A 46 16.48 -0.38 -4.23
CA GLN A 46 15.56 0.50 -3.55
C GLN A 46 14.29 -0.34 -3.39
N TRP A 47 14.08 -0.84 -2.18
CA TRP A 47 12.72 -1.01 -1.71
C TRP A 47 12.14 0.40 -1.79
N GLU A 48 11.36 0.67 -2.83
CA GLU A 48 10.63 1.91 -2.96
C GLU A 48 9.61 1.91 -1.82
N ASP A 49 9.99 2.55 -0.71
CA ASP A 49 9.01 3.12 0.20
C ASP A 49 8.16 4.06 -0.65
N SER A 50 6.98 3.59 -1.08
CA SER A 50 5.90 4.44 -1.63
C SER A 50 5.29 5.28 -0.50
N ALA A 51 6.13 6.01 0.23
CA ALA A 51 5.72 7.06 1.12
C ALA A 51 5.60 8.35 0.28
N VAL A 52 4.41 8.95 0.26
CA VAL A 52 4.18 10.26 -0.32
C VAL A 52 5.11 11.26 0.38
N TYR A 53 6.20 11.64 -0.29
CA TYR A 53 7.19 12.56 0.21
C TYR A 53 6.72 14.00 -0.06
N TRP A 54 6.49 14.76 1.01
CA TRP A 54 6.17 16.18 0.94
C TRP A 54 7.47 16.94 0.71
N SER A 55 7.70 17.42 -0.51
CA SER A 55 8.84 18.27 -0.84
C SER A 55 8.40 19.73 -0.83
N ASP A 56 9.05 20.54 0.01
CA ASP A 56 8.96 22.00 -0.05
C ASP A 56 9.55 22.52 -1.38
N ASP A 57 8.89 23.53 -1.93
CA ASP A 57 9.10 24.14 -3.25
C ASP A 57 10.55 24.56 -3.58
N ASN A 58 10.94 24.39 -4.86
CA ASN A 58 11.73 25.38 -5.58
C ASN A 58 11.47 25.32 -7.11
N PRO A 59 11.00 26.39 -7.77
CA PRO A 59 10.66 26.35 -9.19
C PRO A 59 11.80 26.90 -10.07
N SER A 60 12.28 26.13 -11.05
CA SER A 60 12.87 26.71 -12.27
C SER A 60 12.94 25.75 -13.49
N ASN A 61 12.41 26.26 -14.61
CA ASN A 61 12.69 25.99 -16.03
C ASN A 61 12.11 24.76 -16.81
N TYR A 62 10.99 25.04 -17.50
CA TYR A 62 10.60 24.78 -18.91
C TYR A 62 11.31 23.67 -19.74
N SER A 63 10.53 22.72 -20.30
CA SER A 63 10.14 22.67 -21.74
C SER A 63 9.55 21.30 -22.20
N SER A 64 8.54 21.42 -23.08
CA SER A 64 7.96 20.45 -24.04
C SER A 64 6.77 19.59 -23.58
N GLY A 65 5.72 19.64 -24.40
CA GLY A 65 4.36 19.23 -24.09
C GLY A 65 4.19 17.73 -23.84
N SER A 66 3.89 17.42 -22.59
CA SER A 66 3.01 16.33 -22.19
C SER A 66 1.92 16.99 -21.34
N GLN A 67 0.67 16.60 -21.54
CA GLN A 67 -0.42 17.01 -20.65
C GLN A 67 0.06 16.86 -19.21
N THR A 68 0.05 17.97 -18.48
CA THR A 68 0.39 18.05 -17.06
C THR A 68 -0.51 17.10 -16.30
N ALA A 69 -0.03 15.88 -16.04
CA ALA A 69 -0.54 15.05 -14.97
C ALA A 69 -0.42 15.88 -13.69
N GLN A 70 -1.54 16.07 -13.01
CA GLN A 70 -1.70 16.89 -11.82
C GLN A 70 -0.55 16.67 -10.81
N SER A 71 0.35 17.64 -10.70
CA SER A 71 1.11 17.83 -9.48
C SER A 71 0.22 18.55 -8.48
N SER A 72 -0.54 17.82 -7.64
CA SER A 72 -1.12 18.43 -6.42
C SER A 72 -1.79 17.40 -5.50
N ASN A 73 -1.10 17.00 -4.42
CA ASN A 73 -1.59 16.63 -3.08
C ASN A 73 -2.94 15.90 -2.91
N THR A 74 -3.42 15.15 -3.91
CA THR A 74 -4.70 14.46 -3.85
C THR A 74 -4.45 12.99 -3.54
N VAL A 75 -4.94 12.53 -2.40
CA VAL A 75 -4.82 11.13 -1.97
C VAL A 75 -6.16 10.41 -2.09
N PRO A 76 -6.15 9.07 -2.31
CA PRO A 76 -7.36 8.27 -2.22
C PRO A 76 -7.90 8.38 -0.79
N TRP A 77 -9.11 8.92 -0.64
CA TRP A 77 -9.68 9.17 0.69
C TRP A 77 -10.65 8.06 1.06
N ASP A 78 -11.68 7.81 0.27
CA ASP A 78 -12.69 6.82 0.64
C ASP A 78 -13.40 6.24 -0.58
N TYR A 79 -14.01 5.08 -0.36
CA TYR A 79 -14.86 4.38 -1.32
C TYR A 79 -16.16 3.99 -0.67
N ARG A 80 -17.23 4.01 -1.47
CA ARG A 80 -18.55 3.54 -1.06
C ARG A 80 -19.25 2.83 -2.21
N ILE A 81 -20.22 2.02 -1.85
CA ILE A 81 -21.14 1.39 -2.79
C ILE A 81 -22.49 2.05 -2.61
N VAL A 82 -23.10 2.48 -3.71
CA VAL A 82 -24.42 3.11 -3.73
C VAL A 82 -25.29 2.37 -4.73
N GLU A 83 -26.54 2.10 -4.36
CA GLU A 83 -27.54 1.61 -5.31
C GLU A 83 -28.00 2.77 -6.20
N GLY A 84 -27.97 2.56 -7.51
CA GLY A 84 -28.42 3.53 -8.50
C GLY A 84 -29.33 2.89 -9.53
N THR A 85 -29.86 3.74 -10.42
CA THR A 85 -30.66 3.29 -11.57
C THR A 85 -30.02 3.81 -12.85
N VAL A 86 -29.93 2.94 -13.85
CA VAL A 86 -29.41 3.29 -15.17
C VAL A 86 -30.40 4.21 -15.86
N GLY A 87 -29.95 5.40 -16.24
CA GLY A 87 -30.72 6.35 -17.03
C GLY A 87 -30.48 6.16 -18.53
N ASP A 88 -30.42 7.26 -19.25
CA ASP A 88 -30.15 7.27 -20.69
C ASP A 88 -28.75 6.76 -21.00
N LEU A 89 -28.63 6.12 -22.17
CA LEU A 89 -27.37 5.68 -22.75
C LEU A 89 -26.87 6.75 -23.73
N ILE A 90 -25.73 7.37 -23.44
CA ILE A 90 -25.17 8.49 -24.19
C ILE A 90 -23.77 8.11 -24.65
N GLY A 91 -23.58 7.95 -25.97
CA GLY A 91 -22.25 7.66 -26.53
C GLY A 91 -21.63 6.32 -26.11
N GLY A 92 -22.44 5.37 -25.62
CA GLY A 92 -21.98 4.08 -25.09
C GLY A 92 -21.84 4.06 -23.56
N ASP A 93 -21.83 5.22 -22.92
CA ASP A 93 -21.89 5.34 -21.46
C ASP A 93 -23.34 5.34 -21.00
N MET A 94 -23.55 4.93 -19.76
CA MET A 94 -24.83 5.09 -19.07
C MET A 94 -24.79 6.27 -18.10
N THR A 95 -25.92 6.92 -17.94
CA THR A 95 -26.13 7.88 -16.84
C THR A 95 -26.57 7.15 -15.57
N LEU A 96 -26.06 7.58 -14.42
CA LEU A 96 -26.43 7.05 -13.12
C LEU A 96 -27.36 8.01 -12.39
N LEU A 97 -28.60 7.60 -12.17
CA LEU A 97 -29.59 8.40 -11.44
C LEU A 97 -29.40 8.27 -9.91
N PRO A 98 -29.66 9.35 -9.14
CA PRO A 98 -30.26 10.62 -9.56
C PRO A 98 -29.28 11.70 -10.04
N ASP A 99 -27.97 11.50 -9.84
CA ASP A 99 -26.97 12.55 -10.03
C ASP A 99 -26.60 12.80 -11.50
N ASN A 100 -27.05 11.93 -12.42
CA ASN A 100 -26.76 11.95 -13.87
C ASN A 100 -25.27 11.87 -14.21
N ASP A 101 -24.47 11.24 -13.35
CA ASP A 101 -23.08 10.97 -13.63
C ASP A 101 -22.95 9.97 -14.79
N LEU A 102 -21.99 10.20 -15.69
CA LEU A 102 -21.68 9.26 -16.78
C LEU A 102 -20.74 8.16 -16.29
N LEU A 103 -21.05 6.92 -16.68
CA LEU A 103 -20.27 5.75 -16.36
C LEU A 103 -20.26 4.77 -17.55
N PRO A 104 -19.13 4.14 -17.90
CA PRO A 104 -19.09 3.15 -18.97
C PRO A 104 -20.08 2.00 -18.74
N ASN A 105 -20.78 1.61 -19.81
CA ASN A 105 -21.76 0.52 -19.77
C ASN A 105 -21.13 -0.85 -20.09
N ASP A 106 -20.04 -1.20 -19.42
CA ASP A 106 -19.24 -2.40 -19.73
C ASP A 106 -20.02 -3.71 -19.57
N ASN A 107 -21.06 -3.73 -18.74
CA ASN A 107 -21.87 -4.92 -18.45
C ASN A 107 -23.20 -4.96 -19.21
N ASN A 108 -23.39 -4.08 -20.21
CA ASN A 108 -24.57 -4.00 -21.08
C ASN A 108 -25.89 -3.88 -20.31
N TYR A 109 -25.99 -2.92 -19.39
CA TYR A 109 -27.22 -2.57 -18.71
C TYR A 109 -28.21 -1.86 -19.64
N ALA A 110 -29.50 -2.06 -19.38
CA ALA A 110 -30.58 -1.32 -20.01
C ALA A 110 -31.03 -0.15 -19.12
N THR A 111 -31.59 0.89 -19.75
CA THR A 111 -32.25 1.98 -19.02
C THR A 111 -33.34 1.44 -18.10
N GLY A 112 -33.34 1.90 -16.85
CA GLY A 112 -34.22 1.44 -15.78
C GLY A 112 -33.64 0.33 -14.91
N ASP A 113 -32.53 -0.31 -15.32
CA ASP A 113 -31.90 -1.36 -14.52
C ASP A 113 -31.37 -0.82 -13.19
N LYS A 114 -31.46 -1.65 -12.15
CA LYS A 114 -30.82 -1.41 -10.87
C LYS A 114 -29.37 -1.87 -10.92
N VAL A 115 -28.48 -1.01 -10.45
CA VAL A 115 -27.04 -1.27 -10.41
C VAL A 115 -26.45 -0.84 -9.08
N TRP A 116 -25.35 -1.49 -8.71
CA TRP A 116 -24.52 -1.08 -7.59
C TRP A 116 -23.31 -0.33 -8.14
N ALA A 117 -23.19 0.95 -7.81
CA ALA A 117 -22.09 1.79 -8.26
C ALA A 117 -21.04 1.91 -7.15
N LEU A 118 -19.80 1.52 -7.46
CA LEU A 118 -18.64 1.85 -6.67
C LEU A 118 -18.25 3.29 -6.97
N GLN A 119 -18.22 4.11 -5.93
CA GLN A 119 -17.84 5.51 -5.99
C GLN A 119 -16.59 5.75 -5.16
N TYR A 120 -15.78 6.71 -5.59
CA TYR A 120 -14.58 7.15 -4.88
C TYR A 120 -14.67 8.62 -4.49
N MET A 121 -13.91 8.97 -3.47
CA MET A 121 -13.66 10.34 -3.03
C MET A 121 -12.16 10.50 -2.80
N GLY A 122 -11.59 11.58 -3.33
CA GLY A 122 -10.23 12.00 -3.02
C GLY A 122 -10.20 13.07 -1.93
N ALA A 123 -9.02 13.28 -1.36
CA ALA A 123 -8.76 14.40 -0.46
C ALA A 123 -7.57 15.20 -0.95
N VAL A 124 -7.78 16.49 -1.19
CA VAL A 124 -6.72 17.46 -1.46
C VAL A 124 -6.19 17.95 -0.13
N MET A 125 -4.92 17.70 0.14
CA MET A 125 -4.26 18.13 1.38
C MET A 125 -3.38 19.36 1.13
N LYS A 126 -3.45 20.35 2.01
CA LYS A 126 -2.60 21.54 1.96
C LYS A 126 -2.01 21.78 3.33
N THR A 127 -0.69 21.87 3.43
CA THR A 127 -0.02 22.25 4.67
C THR A 127 0.24 23.75 4.64
N ASP A 128 -0.17 24.47 5.69
CA ASP A 128 0.12 25.89 5.83
C ASP A 128 1.52 26.15 6.42
N ALA A 129 1.93 27.42 6.45
CA ALA A 129 3.23 27.84 7.00
C ALA A 129 3.43 27.55 8.51
N ASN A 130 2.40 27.06 9.21
CA ASN A 130 2.46 26.66 10.62
C ASN A 130 2.35 25.13 10.80
N ASP A 131 2.63 24.35 9.76
CA ASP A 131 2.50 22.88 9.72
C ASP A 131 1.07 22.38 9.99
N ARG A 132 0.04 23.19 9.71
CA ARG A 132 -1.35 22.75 9.82
C ARG A 132 -1.81 22.17 8.50
N THR A 133 -2.32 20.95 8.54
CA THR A 133 -2.92 20.30 7.37
C THR A 133 -4.39 20.69 7.24
N ASP A 134 -4.72 21.39 6.16
CA ASP A 134 -6.08 21.59 5.66
C ASP A 134 -6.43 20.45 4.68
N VAL A 135 -7.65 19.93 4.80
CA VAL A 135 -8.13 18.77 4.03
C VAL A 135 -9.43 19.14 3.33
N THR A 136 -9.40 19.23 2.01
CA THR A 136 -10.59 19.46 1.18
C THR A 136 -10.99 18.17 0.47
N LEU A 137 -12.21 17.71 0.70
CA LEU A 137 -12.74 16.48 0.08
C LEU A 137 -13.32 16.78 -1.30
N THR A 138 -13.05 15.91 -2.27
CA THR A 138 -13.71 15.99 -3.58
C THR A 138 -15.16 15.53 -3.49
N SER A 139 -15.97 15.82 -4.51
CA SER A 139 -17.25 15.13 -4.66
C SER A 139 -17.04 13.63 -4.85
N TRP A 140 -18.04 12.84 -4.47
CA TRP A 140 -18.10 11.44 -4.87
C TRP A 140 -18.22 11.34 -6.39
N LYS A 141 -17.53 10.37 -6.98
CA LYS A 141 -17.61 10.09 -8.41
C LYS A 141 -17.72 8.58 -8.63
N PRO A 142 -18.60 8.11 -9.52
CA PRO A 142 -18.66 6.70 -9.86
C PRO A 142 -17.44 6.29 -10.71
N ILE A 143 -16.96 5.08 -10.47
CA ILE A 143 -15.83 4.49 -11.23
C ILE A 143 -16.17 3.16 -11.86
N LYS A 144 -17.10 2.41 -11.26
CA LYS A 144 -17.47 1.08 -11.74
C LYS A 144 -18.87 0.71 -11.30
N SER A 145 -19.55 -0.09 -12.11
CA SER A 145 -20.91 -0.59 -11.85
C SER A 145 -20.92 -2.11 -11.77
N PHE A 146 -21.86 -2.63 -10.98
CA PHE A 146 -22.03 -4.06 -10.71
C PHE A 146 -23.50 -4.44 -10.76
N LYS A 147 -23.77 -5.66 -11.25
CA LYS A 147 -25.12 -6.26 -11.26
C LYS A 147 -25.59 -6.65 -9.86
N THR A 148 -24.67 -7.04 -9.00
CA THR A 148 -24.96 -7.53 -7.65
C THR A 148 -24.14 -6.78 -6.61
N LYS A 149 -24.67 -6.71 -5.39
CA LYS A 149 -24.02 -6.00 -4.29
C LYS A 149 -22.75 -6.72 -3.86
N GLU A 150 -22.78 -8.04 -3.87
CA GLU A 150 -21.69 -8.91 -3.43
C GLU A 150 -20.45 -8.71 -4.31
N ALA A 151 -20.64 -8.52 -5.62
CA ALA A 151 -19.54 -8.23 -6.53
C ALA A 151 -18.91 -6.85 -6.26
N ALA A 152 -19.74 -5.86 -5.95
CA ALA A 152 -19.27 -4.52 -5.56
C ALA A 152 -18.51 -4.56 -4.23
N GLU A 153 -19.02 -5.30 -3.24
CA GLU A 153 -18.38 -5.46 -1.92
C GLU A 153 -17.05 -6.20 -2.04
N ALA A 154 -16.95 -7.21 -2.91
CA ALA A 154 -15.70 -7.92 -3.16
C ALA A 154 -14.61 -7.02 -3.77
N ASP A 155 -14.97 -6.09 -4.67
CA ASP A 155 -14.02 -5.12 -5.20
C ASP A 155 -13.68 -4.01 -4.18
N LEU A 156 -14.66 -3.54 -3.40
CA LEU A 156 -14.44 -2.58 -2.31
C LEU A 156 -13.45 -3.12 -1.27
N ALA A 157 -13.54 -4.40 -0.93
CA ALA A 157 -12.65 -5.04 0.03
C ALA A 157 -11.19 -5.08 -0.43
N LYS A 158 -10.91 -4.99 -1.73
CA LYS A 158 -9.54 -4.88 -2.27
C LYS A 158 -8.98 -3.47 -2.14
N LEU A 159 -9.85 -2.45 -2.09
CA LEU A 159 -9.48 -1.05 -2.03
C LEU A 159 -9.37 -0.54 -0.59
N LYS A 160 -10.11 -1.15 0.35
CA LYS A 160 -10.15 -0.75 1.76
C LYS A 160 -9.68 -1.91 2.64
N LEU A 161 -8.41 -1.88 3.02
CA LEU A 161 -7.80 -2.89 3.88
C LEU A 161 -7.81 -2.43 5.33
N SER A 162 -8.20 -3.33 6.23
CA SER A 162 -8.10 -3.12 7.68
C SER A 162 -6.87 -3.87 8.21
N LEU A 163 -5.90 -3.12 8.72
CA LEU A 163 -4.59 -3.64 9.14
C LEU A 163 -4.38 -3.40 10.62
N LYS A 164 -3.90 -4.43 11.33
CA LYS A 164 -3.38 -4.28 12.70
C LYS A 164 -1.87 -4.17 12.62
N THR A 165 -1.32 -3.07 13.11
CA THR A 165 0.13 -2.82 13.05
C THR A 165 0.60 -1.98 14.24
N GLU A 166 1.91 -1.93 14.45
CA GLU A 166 2.53 -1.06 15.43
C GLU A 166 3.07 0.20 14.75
N ILE A 167 2.68 1.37 15.25
CA ILE A 167 3.18 2.65 14.74
C ILE A 167 3.89 3.45 15.83
N ASP A 168 4.66 4.45 15.41
CA ASP A 168 5.43 5.28 16.33
C ASP A 168 4.53 6.15 17.19
N LEU A 169 4.72 6.04 18.50
CA LEU A 169 4.13 6.90 19.52
C LEU A 169 5.10 8.05 19.79
N VAL A 170 4.72 9.25 19.33
CA VAL A 170 5.49 10.48 19.58
C VAL A 170 5.45 10.84 21.07
N GLY A 171 4.31 10.63 21.71
CA GLY A 171 4.15 10.81 23.14
C GLY A 171 2.70 10.88 23.57
N VAL A 172 2.51 11.04 24.88
CA VAL A 172 1.20 11.22 25.49
C VAL A 172 1.20 12.48 26.34
N TYR A 173 0.07 13.18 26.40
CA TYR A 173 -0.07 14.34 27.25
C TYR A 173 -1.47 14.46 27.83
N LYS A 174 -1.54 15.20 28.94
CA LYS A 174 -2.75 15.47 29.72
C LYS A 174 -3.01 16.96 29.67
N THR A 175 -4.24 17.35 29.36
CA THR A 175 -4.69 18.74 29.40
C THR A 175 -5.86 18.89 30.35
N THR A 176 -5.87 19.97 31.13
CA THR A 176 -6.98 20.31 32.03
C THR A 176 -7.57 21.65 31.62
N TYR A 177 -8.87 21.68 31.37
CA TYR A 177 -9.61 22.90 31.04
C TYR A 177 -10.94 22.92 31.79
N LYS A 178 -11.21 24.00 32.54
CA LYS A 178 -12.42 24.16 33.38
C LYS A 178 -12.68 22.97 34.32
N GLY A 179 -11.62 22.43 34.92
CA GLY A 179 -11.69 21.28 35.82
C GLY A 179 -11.91 19.92 35.13
N GLN A 180 -12.06 19.89 33.80
CA GLN A 180 -12.13 18.64 33.04
C GLN A 180 -10.74 18.27 32.52
N THR A 181 -10.35 17.02 32.74
CA THR A 181 -9.08 16.47 32.27
C THR A 181 -9.33 15.59 31.06
N ARG A 182 -8.51 15.77 30.02
CA ARG A 182 -8.49 14.91 28.83
C ARG A 182 -7.06 14.47 28.54
N GLU A 183 -6.92 13.21 28.14
CA GLU A 183 -5.64 12.61 27.79
C GLU A 183 -5.60 12.32 26.30
N PHE A 184 -4.41 12.47 25.73
CA PHE A 184 -4.19 12.30 24.31
C PHE A 184 -2.88 11.56 24.05
N ALA A 185 -2.88 10.77 22.99
CA ALA A 185 -1.69 10.21 22.37
C ALA A 185 -1.44 10.88 21.02
N VAL A 186 -0.18 11.14 20.71
CA VAL A 186 0.28 11.63 19.40
C VAL A 186 1.01 10.51 18.71
N LEU A 187 0.54 10.15 17.51
CA LEU A 187 1.04 9.03 16.73
C LEU A 187 1.59 9.55 15.41
N THR A 188 2.61 8.89 14.87
CA THR A 188 3.05 9.11 13.48
C THR A 188 2.53 7.95 12.64
N LEU A 189 1.70 8.26 11.64
CA LEU A 189 1.20 7.28 10.68
C LEU A 189 2.30 6.88 9.69
N PRO A 190 2.18 5.71 9.01
CA PRO A 190 3.12 5.31 7.95
C PRO A 190 3.27 6.35 6.84
N SER A 191 2.22 7.15 6.60
CA SER A 191 2.23 8.29 5.67
C SER A 191 3.03 9.51 6.17
N GLY A 192 3.71 9.42 7.31
CA GLY A 192 4.49 10.49 7.95
C GLY A 192 3.65 11.49 8.75
N GLN A 193 2.33 11.44 8.65
CA GLN A 193 1.45 12.39 9.32
C GLN A 193 1.36 12.15 10.83
N LYS A 194 1.36 13.24 11.60
CA LYS A 194 1.16 13.18 13.05
C LYS A 194 -0.31 13.42 13.38
N ILE A 195 -0.92 12.46 14.08
CA ILE A 195 -2.31 12.55 14.51
C ILE A 195 -2.41 12.57 16.03
N LYS A 196 -3.37 13.33 16.55
CA LYS A 196 -3.71 13.39 17.97
C LYS A 196 -4.99 12.60 18.20
N GLN A 197 -4.91 11.56 19.02
CA GLN A 197 -6.05 10.71 19.34
C GLN A 197 -6.38 10.77 20.85
N PRO A 198 -7.66 10.90 21.23
CA PRO A 198 -8.06 10.82 22.63
C PRO A 198 -7.85 9.40 23.18
N ILE A 199 -7.47 9.32 24.45
CA ILE A 199 -7.26 8.07 25.18
C ILE A 199 -7.87 8.15 26.59
N ASP A 200 -8.11 6.99 27.19
CA ASP A 200 -8.49 6.83 28.59
C ASP A 200 -7.25 6.83 29.52
N GLU A 201 -7.48 6.95 30.82
CA GLU A 201 -6.43 7.09 31.84
C GLU A 201 -5.57 5.84 31.95
N GLU A 202 -6.16 4.66 31.78
CA GLU A 202 -5.43 3.39 31.80
C GLU A 202 -4.45 3.32 30.62
N ARG A 203 -4.90 3.67 29.41
CA ARG A 203 -4.06 3.72 28.22
C ARG A 203 -3.01 4.82 28.35
N TYR A 204 -3.33 5.98 28.92
CA TYR A 204 -2.37 7.03 29.21
C TYR A 204 -1.23 6.52 30.10
N ALA A 205 -1.55 5.82 31.20
CA ALA A 205 -0.55 5.24 32.09
C ALA A 205 0.35 4.21 31.39
N LYS A 206 -0.24 3.35 30.53
CA LYS A 206 0.48 2.30 29.78
C LYS A 206 1.41 2.88 28.71
N LEU A 207 0.98 3.93 28.01
CA LEU A 207 1.69 4.47 26.85
C LEU A 207 2.83 5.43 27.19
N LYS A 208 2.88 5.99 28.41
CA LYS A 208 3.94 6.93 28.83
C LYS A 208 5.38 6.44 28.61
N THR A 209 5.59 5.14 28.74
CA THR A 209 6.92 4.52 28.66
C THR A 209 7.18 3.87 27.30
N GLN A 210 6.21 3.90 26.40
CA GLN A 210 6.29 3.23 25.11
C GLN A 210 6.72 4.21 24.01
N LYS A 211 7.39 3.68 22.99
CA LYS A 211 7.75 4.43 21.76
C LYS A 211 6.94 3.99 20.55
N LYS A 212 6.24 2.86 20.67
CA LYS A 212 5.37 2.28 19.65
C LYS A 212 4.08 1.83 20.30
N VAL A 213 3.00 1.74 19.52
CA VAL A 213 1.70 1.29 19.99
C VAL A 213 0.96 0.55 18.89
N GLY A 214 0.29 -0.55 19.27
CA GLY A 214 -0.59 -1.30 18.38
C GLY A 214 -1.84 -0.51 18.03
N VAL A 215 -2.14 -0.41 16.74
CA VAL A 215 -3.29 0.31 16.19
C VAL A 215 -3.97 -0.50 15.10
N VAL A 216 -5.23 -0.15 14.83
CA VAL A 216 -5.96 -0.57 13.65
C VAL A 216 -5.95 0.60 12.66
N LEU A 217 -5.37 0.36 11.49
CA LEU A 217 -5.36 1.29 10.37
C LEU A 217 -6.32 0.80 9.28
N GLU A 218 -6.99 1.74 8.62
CA GLU A 218 -7.60 1.50 7.32
C GLU A 218 -6.69 2.07 6.24
N GLU A 219 -6.20 1.20 5.38
CA GLU A 219 -5.44 1.57 4.19
C GLU A 219 -6.40 1.64 3.00
N VAL A 220 -6.40 2.80 2.33
CA VAL A 220 -7.25 3.08 1.20
C VAL A 220 -6.38 3.21 -0.04
N HIS A 221 -6.49 2.26 -0.98
CA HIS A 221 -5.70 2.21 -2.21
C HIS A 221 -6.35 3.05 -3.31
N ASP A 222 -5.55 3.65 -4.18
CA ASP A 222 -6.06 4.30 -5.38
C ASP A 222 -6.47 3.25 -6.43
N TYR A 223 -7.67 3.43 -7.00
CA TYR A 223 -8.23 2.49 -7.97
C TYR A 223 -7.41 2.43 -9.28
N SER A 224 -6.79 3.55 -9.67
CA SER A 224 -5.97 3.63 -10.88
C SER A 224 -4.51 3.24 -10.64
N ASN A 225 -4.04 3.32 -9.40
CA ASN A 225 -2.69 2.94 -8.99
C ASN A 225 -2.70 2.30 -7.58
N TYR A 226 -2.77 0.98 -7.52
CA TYR A 226 -2.87 0.24 -6.26
C TYR A 226 -1.65 0.43 -5.32
N ASP A 227 -0.49 0.81 -5.85
CA ASP A 227 0.70 1.07 -5.05
C ASP A 227 0.61 2.41 -4.30
N MET A 228 -0.32 3.29 -4.70
CA MET A 228 -0.62 4.52 -3.99
C MET A 228 -1.74 4.28 -2.98
N ALA A 229 -1.44 4.45 -1.70
CA ALA A 229 -2.40 4.25 -0.63
C ALA A 229 -2.34 5.32 0.45
N TYR A 230 -3.44 5.45 1.18
CA TYR A 230 -3.55 6.36 2.31
C TYR A 230 -4.00 5.63 3.57
N ALA A 231 -3.21 5.75 4.65
CA ALA A 231 -3.51 5.12 5.92
C ALA A 231 -4.31 6.06 6.84
N LYS A 232 -5.40 5.55 7.41
CA LYS A 232 -6.27 6.23 8.38
C LYS A 232 -6.29 5.47 9.69
N PHE A 233 -6.15 6.19 10.81
CA PHE A 233 -6.36 5.58 12.12
C PHE A 233 -7.84 5.22 12.32
N ARG A 234 -8.11 3.96 12.65
CA ARG A 234 -9.47 3.44 12.94
C ARG A 234 -9.66 3.03 14.39
N GLY A 235 -8.58 2.81 15.13
CA GLY A 235 -8.68 2.51 16.55
C GLY A 235 -7.40 1.99 17.14
N TRP A 236 -7.47 1.74 18.44
CA TRP A 236 -6.40 1.08 19.18
C TRP A 236 -6.51 -0.42 18.99
N ALA A 237 -5.38 -1.10 18.77
CA ALA A 237 -5.38 -2.55 18.84
C ALA A 237 -5.61 -2.96 20.30
N ALA A 238 -6.46 -3.97 20.50
CA ALA A 238 -6.70 -4.59 21.80
C ALA A 238 -5.51 -5.47 22.21
#